data_AF-A0AAW9T737-F1
#
_entry.id   AF-A0AAW9T737-F1
#
_cell.length_a   1.000
_cell.length_b   1.000
_cell.length_c   1.000
_cell.angle_alpha   90.00
_cell.angle_beta   90.00
_cell.angle_gamma   90.00
#
_symmetry.space_group_name_H-M   'P 1'
#
loop_
_entity.id
_entity.type
_entity.pdbx_description
1 polymer ?
#
loop_
_entity_poly.entity_id
_entity_poly.type
_entity_poly.pdbx_seq_one_letter_code
_entity_poly.pdbx_strand_id
1 'polypeptide(L)'
;MEEYKISEEIYQASLVTSSESFSISDDIFEEADTLTVEELQLEVLDSYKFSGRYWIWKMGSSVFYKNKNWQKMFLANEMQMEAPGFKYFKSYSSLVDFQKEYKCQNPGSRGTDSRPIAYNAFANSLRRGDVIIACASNSTIVAWGIVKSDYFYRPTRKAGKHYRNVTWIKMDMPFIFTDKPQILYMLQKEETHLLKETLVSKTYQQLTNVYPFGFVDKGYEMKIPFESRKKARV
;
A
#
# COMPACT_ATOMS: atom_id res chain seq x y z
N MET A 1 -12.92 -40.64 16.56
CA MET A 1 -11.85 -39.64 16.77
C MET A 1 -10.59 -40.28 16.23
N GLU A 2 -10.05 -39.76 15.13
CA GLU A 2 -8.75 -40.21 14.63
C GLU A 2 -7.68 -39.66 15.57
N GLU A 3 -6.98 -40.55 16.26
CA GLU A 3 -5.84 -40.18 17.09
C GLU A 3 -4.71 -39.72 16.17
N TYR A 4 -4.36 -38.43 16.24
CA TYR A 4 -3.18 -37.91 15.58
C TYR A 4 -1.95 -38.50 16.27
N LYS A 5 -1.37 -39.54 15.67
CA LYS A 5 -0.08 -40.10 16.08
C LYS A 5 1.03 -39.28 15.46
N ILE A 6 1.72 -38.51 16.29
CA ILE A 6 3.03 -37.93 15.93
C ILE A 6 3.98 -39.11 15.69
N SER A 7 4.78 -39.06 14.62
CA SER A 7 5.74 -40.14 14.36
C SER A 7 6.75 -40.23 15.50
N GLU A 8 7.14 -41.46 15.84
CA GLU A 8 8.12 -41.74 16.90
C GLU A 8 9.43 -40.96 16.67
N GLU A 9 9.82 -40.79 15.40
CA GLU A 9 11.01 -40.05 14.98
C GLU A 9 10.93 -38.56 15.34
N ILE A 10 9.78 -37.91 15.11
CA ILE A 10 9.56 -36.50 15.46
C ILE A 10 9.54 -36.35 16.99
N TYR A 11 8.94 -37.30 17.70
CA TYR A 11 8.91 -37.31 19.15
C TYR A 11 10.32 -37.40 19.75
N GLN A 12 11.14 -38.34 19.27
CA GLN A 12 12.52 -38.49 19.74
C GLN A 12 13.38 -37.27 19.39
N ALA A 13 13.21 -36.68 18.19
CA ALA A 13 13.92 -35.45 17.80
C ALA A 13 13.57 -34.25 18.69
N SER A 14 12.31 -34.15 19.15
CA SER A 14 11.85 -33.10 20.08
C SER A 14 12.40 -33.24 21.49
N LEU A 15 12.80 -34.45 21.91
CA LEU A 15 13.38 -34.72 23.23
C LEU A 15 14.88 -34.38 23.30
N VAL A 16 15.57 -34.35 22.16
CA VAL A 16 17.02 -34.06 22.06
C VAL A 16 17.30 -32.57 21.86
N THR A 17 16.30 -31.82 21.40
CA THR A 17 16.38 -30.37 21.22
C THR A 17 16.27 -29.69 22.59
N SER A 18 17.29 -28.91 22.98
CA SER A 18 17.19 -28.04 24.16
C SER A 18 16.06 -27.04 23.96
N SER A 19 15.56 -26.42 25.03
CA SER A 19 14.50 -25.39 24.97
C SER A 19 14.84 -24.17 24.08
N GLU A 20 16.05 -24.12 23.52
CA GLU A 20 16.54 -23.07 22.64
C GLU A 20 16.92 -23.54 21.23
N SER A 21 16.86 -24.85 20.93
CA SER A 21 17.24 -25.38 19.62
C SER A 21 16.02 -25.64 18.76
N PHE A 22 15.83 -24.83 17.73
CA PHE A 22 14.85 -25.05 16.67
C PHE A 22 15.55 -25.75 15.51
N SER A 23 15.14 -26.97 15.15
CA SER A 23 15.58 -27.64 13.92
C SER A 23 14.64 -27.25 12.77
N ILE A 24 15.14 -26.44 11.84
CA ILE A 24 14.48 -26.24 10.55
C ILE A 24 14.69 -27.53 9.75
N SER A 25 13.65 -28.01 9.05
CA SER A 25 13.78 -29.19 8.18
C SER A 25 14.84 -28.93 7.11
N ASP A 26 15.62 -29.95 6.75
CA ASP A 26 16.67 -29.84 5.73
C ASP A 26 16.10 -29.34 4.39
N ASP A 27 14.86 -29.74 4.04
CA ASP A 27 14.17 -29.26 2.84
C ASP A 27 13.90 -27.74 2.89
N ILE A 28 13.48 -27.22 4.04
CA ILE A 28 13.25 -25.77 4.24
C ILE A 28 14.58 -25.01 4.25
N PHE A 29 15.64 -25.64 4.78
CA PHE A 29 16.97 -25.05 4.80
C PHE A 29 17.56 -24.94 3.39
N GLU A 30 17.48 -26.00 2.57
CA GLU A 30 17.93 -25.98 1.19
C GLU A 30 17.12 -24.99 0.34
N GLU A 31 15.80 -24.93 0.51
CA GLU A 31 14.95 -23.93 -0.16
C GLU A 31 15.36 -22.50 0.24
N ALA A 32 15.57 -22.24 1.53
CA ALA A 32 16.00 -20.93 2.03
C ALA A 32 17.42 -20.53 1.59
N ASP A 33 18.35 -21.49 1.45
CA ASP A 33 19.73 -21.23 1.02
C ASP A 33 19.81 -20.91 -0.49
N THR A 34 18.83 -21.39 -1.28
CA THR A 34 18.73 -21.09 -2.72
C THR A 34 18.02 -19.77 -3.04
N LEU A 35 17.29 -19.18 -2.09
CA LEU A 35 16.54 -17.94 -2.27
C LEU A 35 17.44 -16.71 -2.32
N THR A 36 17.57 -16.11 -3.49
CA THR A 36 18.30 -14.84 -3.63
C THR A 36 17.46 -13.65 -3.14
N VAL A 37 18.12 -12.57 -2.71
CA VAL A 37 17.43 -11.34 -2.30
C VAL A 37 16.63 -10.75 -3.45
N GLU A 38 17.14 -10.87 -4.68
CA GLU A 38 16.49 -10.40 -5.90
C GLU A 38 15.19 -11.17 -6.19
N GLU A 39 15.19 -12.49 -6.05
CA GLU A 39 14.00 -13.34 -6.24
C GLU A 39 12.93 -13.05 -5.19
N LEU A 40 13.33 -12.90 -3.92
CA LEU A 40 12.42 -12.48 -2.85
C LEU A 40 11.81 -11.10 -3.12
N GLN A 41 12.59 -10.16 -3.64
CA GLN A 41 12.07 -8.85 -4.02
C GLN A 41 11.05 -8.94 -5.17
N LEU A 42 11.32 -9.78 -6.17
CA LEU A 42 10.39 -10.03 -7.28
C LEU A 42 9.09 -10.68 -6.80
N GLU A 43 9.18 -11.69 -5.95
CA GLU A 43 7.99 -12.36 -5.39
C GLU A 43 7.15 -11.40 -4.54
N VAL A 44 7.80 -10.57 -3.72
CA VAL A 44 7.13 -9.50 -2.97
C VAL A 44 6.46 -8.51 -3.93
N LEU A 45 7.15 -8.08 -4.99
CA LEU A 45 6.59 -7.18 -6.00
C LEU A 45 5.37 -7.79 -6.71
N ASP A 46 5.35 -9.11 -6.92
CA ASP A 46 4.28 -9.83 -7.60
C ASP A 46 3.10 -10.16 -6.69
N SER A 47 3.33 -10.26 -5.37
CA SER A 47 2.24 -10.34 -4.37
C SER A 47 1.29 -9.13 -4.47
N TYR A 48 1.80 -7.99 -4.90
CA TYR A 48 1.02 -6.80 -5.14
C TYR A 48 0.32 -6.86 -6.50
N LYS A 49 -1.02 -7.00 -6.46
CA LYS A 49 -1.90 -6.99 -7.65
C LYS A 49 -2.03 -5.59 -8.30
N PHE A 50 -0.94 -5.07 -8.87
CA PHE A 50 -0.91 -3.77 -9.53
C PHE A 50 -1.48 -3.85 -10.95
N SER A 51 -2.25 -2.85 -11.34
CA SER A 51 -2.72 -2.70 -12.73
C SER A 51 -1.66 -2.06 -13.66
N GLY A 52 -0.55 -1.59 -13.09
CA GLY A 52 0.46 -0.78 -13.79
C GLY A 52 0.03 0.68 -14.04
N ARG A 53 -1.12 1.11 -13.52
CA ARG A 53 -1.60 2.49 -13.64
C ARG A 53 -1.43 3.23 -12.32
N TYR A 54 -0.75 4.36 -12.40
CA TYR A 54 -0.43 5.19 -11.25
C TYR A 54 -1.20 6.50 -11.33
N TRP A 55 -1.71 6.93 -10.18
CA TRP A 55 -2.50 8.13 -10.04
C TRP A 55 -1.93 9.00 -8.94
N ILE A 56 -1.96 10.31 -9.14
CA ILE A 56 -1.66 11.27 -8.09
C ILE A 56 -2.97 11.80 -7.56
N TRP A 57 -3.11 11.76 -6.24
CA TRP A 57 -4.24 12.37 -5.54
C TRP A 57 -3.73 13.49 -4.62
N LYS A 58 -4.00 14.73 -5.02
CA LYS A 58 -3.67 15.93 -4.23
C LYS A 58 -4.80 16.26 -3.28
N MET A 59 -4.55 16.13 -1.98
CA MET A 59 -5.51 16.50 -0.96
C MET A 59 -5.42 18.00 -0.68
N GLY A 60 -6.57 18.67 -0.70
CA GLY A 60 -6.67 20.06 -0.27
C GLY A 60 -6.33 20.22 1.21
N SER A 61 -5.90 21.42 1.62
CA SER A 61 -5.54 21.73 3.01
C SER A 61 -6.67 21.41 4.01
N SER A 62 -7.93 21.60 3.59
CA SER A 62 -9.10 21.22 4.40
C SER A 62 -9.20 19.71 4.60
N VAL A 63 -8.95 18.90 3.58
CA VAL A 63 -9.03 17.43 3.68
C VAL A 63 -7.85 16.87 4.47
N PHE A 64 -6.69 17.51 4.36
CA PHE A 64 -5.49 17.04 5.03
C PHE A 64 -5.43 17.45 6.51
N TYR A 65 -5.55 18.75 6.81
CA TYR A 65 -5.36 19.29 8.16
C TYR A 65 -6.66 19.38 8.97
N LYS A 66 -7.79 19.70 8.33
CA LYS A 66 -9.05 19.91 9.07
C LYS A 66 -9.60 18.55 9.52
N ASN A 67 -9.97 18.46 10.79
CA ASN A 67 -10.65 17.31 11.38
C ASN A 67 -9.93 15.95 11.29
N LYS A 68 -8.61 15.93 11.01
CA LYS A 68 -7.82 14.69 10.88
C LYS A 68 -8.41 13.74 9.83
N ASN A 69 -9.00 14.29 8.77
CA ASN A 69 -9.73 13.51 7.77
C ASN A 69 -8.81 12.52 7.03
N TRP A 70 -7.57 12.92 6.70
CA TRP A 70 -6.56 11.99 6.17
C TRP A 70 -6.31 10.79 7.09
N GLN A 71 -6.05 11.02 8.39
CA GLN A 71 -5.80 9.91 9.32
C GLN A 71 -7.00 8.97 9.42
N LYS A 72 -8.23 9.50 9.41
CA LYS A 72 -9.45 8.67 9.39
C LYS A 72 -9.55 7.82 8.12
N MET A 73 -9.26 8.41 6.96
CA MET A 73 -9.26 7.71 5.67
C MET A 73 -8.19 6.62 5.62
N PHE A 74 -6.99 6.93 6.11
CA PHE A 74 -5.89 5.99 6.21
C PHE A 74 -6.26 4.77 7.08
N LEU A 75 -6.75 5.02 8.31
CA LEU A 75 -7.16 3.96 9.24
C LEU A 75 -8.36 3.15 8.73
N ALA A 76 -9.28 3.79 8.01
CA ALA A 76 -10.44 3.11 7.44
C ALA A 76 -10.11 2.33 6.16
N ASN A 77 -8.88 2.41 5.63
CA ASN A 77 -8.52 1.89 4.31
C ASN A 77 -9.47 2.41 3.22
N GLU A 78 -9.81 3.70 3.28
CA GLU A 78 -10.69 4.36 2.33
C GLU A 78 -9.98 5.54 1.66
N MET A 79 -10.19 5.71 0.36
CA MET A 79 -9.98 6.97 -0.35
C MET A 79 -11.34 7.64 -0.49
N GLN A 80 -11.53 8.80 0.13
CA GLN A 80 -12.80 9.53 0.08
C GLN A 80 -12.66 10.82 -0.72
N MET A 81 -13.69 11.16 -1.46
CA MET A 81 -13.75 12.41 -2.22
C MET A 81 -14.85 13.31 -1.65
N GLU A 82 -14.47 14.47 -1.13
CA GLU A 82 -15.45 15.47 -0.68
C GLU A 82 -16.05 16.19 -1.89
N ALA A 83 -17.36 15.98 -2.08
CA ALA A 83 -18.16 16.66 -3.08
C ALA A 83 -19.49 17.08 -2.45
N PRO A 84 -19.49 18.19 -1.68
CA PRO A 84 -20.72 18.75 -1.11
C PRO A 84 -21.72 19.00 -2.22
N GLY A 85 -22.99 18.66 -1.98
CA GLY A 85 -24.10 18.85 -2.93
C GLY A 85 -24.17 17.82 -4.07
N PHE A 86 -23.10 17.11 -4.39
CA PHE A 86 -23.16 16.05 -5.41
C PHE A 86 -23.91 14.81 -4.91
N LYS A 87 -24.72 14.24 -5.81
CA LYS A 87 -25.33 12.92 -5.64
C LYS A 87 -24.36 11.85 -6.13
N TYR A 88 -24.87 10.63 -6.33
CA TYR A 88 -24.11 9.52 -6.89
C TYR A 88 -23.39 9.91 -8.19
N PHE A 89 -22.06 9.83 -8.23
CA PHE A 89 -21.28 10.31 -9.38
C PHE A 89 -21.60 9.59 -10.69
N LYS A 90 -21.95 8.30 -10.66
CA LYS A 90 -22.32 7.60 -11.90
C LYS A 90 -23.71 7.98 -12.44
N SER A 91 -24.48 8.84 -11.76
CA SER A 91 -25.70 9.41 -12.35
C SER A 91 -25.42 10.51 -13.37
N TYR A 92 -24.19 11.03 -13.42
CA TYR A 92 -23.75 12.02 -14.41
C TYR A 92 -23.08 11.28 -15.55
N SER A 93 -23.66 11.35 -16.76
CA SER A 93 -23.22 10.53 -17.90
C SER A 93 -21.94 11.06 -18.56
N SER A 94 -21.67 12.36 -18.44
CA SER A 94 -20.50 12.99 -19.04
C SER A 94 -19.77 13.95 -18.09
N LEU A 95 -18.51 14.25 -18.41
CA LEU A 95 -17.75 15.29 -17.72
C LEU A 95 -18.46 16.65 -17.78
N VAL A 96 -19.17 16.93 -18.87
CA VAL A 96 -19.93 18.17 -19.06
C VAL A 96 -21.05 18.26 -18.01
N ASP A 97 -21.68 17.16 -17.64
CA ASP A 97 -22.73 17.15 -16.62
C ASP A 97 -22.17 17.38 -15.22
N PHE A 98 -20.99 16.82 -14.92
CA PHE A 98 -20.26 17.17 -13.69
C PHE A 98 -19.93 18.66 -13.62
N GLN A 99 -19.46 19.25 -14.72
CA GLN A 99 -19.12 20.67 -14.78
C GLN A 99 -20.36 21.56 -14.63
N LYS A 100 -21.48 21.20 -15.26
CA LYS A 100 -22.76 21.90 -15.11
C LYS A 100 -23.24 21.87 -13.66
N GLU A 101 -23.29 20.68 -13.05
CA GLU A 101 -23.70 20.54 -11.65
C GLU A 101 -22.79 21.34 -10.72
N TYR A 102 -21.47 21.27 -10.93
CA TYR A 102 -20.51 22.00 -10.12
C TYR A 102 -20.73 23.52 -10.17
N LYS A 103 -20.98 24.06 -11.37
CA LYS A 103 -21.28 25.48 -11.58
C LYS A 103 -22.59 25.90 -10.90
N CYS A 104 -23.63 25.06 -10.97
CA CYS A 104 -24.89 25.32 -10.28
C CYS A 104 -24.71 25.40 -8.75
N GLN A 105 -23.88 24.54 -8.18
CA GLN A 105 -23.65 24.49 -6.73
C GLN A 105 -22.67 25.55 -6.20
N ASN A 106 -21.84 26.12 -7.08
CA ASN A 106 -20.82 27.10 -6.71
C ASN A 106 -20.95 28.36 -7.59
N PRO A 107 -22.08 29.09 -7.48
CA PRO A 107 -22.28 30.31 -8.26
C PRO A 107 -21.18 31.33 -7.93
N GLY A 108 -20.48 31.81 -8.96
CA GLY A 108 -19.38 32.78 -8.80
C GLY A 108 -17.99 32.17 -8.57
N SER A 109 -17.83 30.84 -8.55
CA SER A 109 -16.49 30.25 -8.50
C SER A 109 -15.74 30.52 -9.81
N ARG A 110 -14.78 31.45 -9.78
CA ARG A 110 -13.83 31.66 -10.88
C ARG A 110 -12.81 30.52 -10.86
N GLY A 111 -12.83 29.69 -11.90
CA GLY A 111 -11.76 28.76 -12.21
C GLY A 111 -11.57 27.65 -11.19
N THR A 112 -12.07 26.46 -11.52
CA THR A 112 -11.22 25.27 -11.66
C THR A 112 -12.12 24.08 -12.02
N ASP A 113 -12.10 23.69 -13.31
CA ASP A 113 -12.71 22.44 -13.76
C ASP A 113 -12.01 21.19 -13.19
N SER A 114 -10.97 21.37 -12.36
CA SER A 114 -10.20 20.29 -11.74
C SER A 114 -11.02 19.39 -10.83
N ARG A 115 -12.01 19.93 -10.10
CA ARG A 115 -12.91 19.12 -9.24
C ARG A 115 -13.84 18.23 -10.07
N PRO A 116 -14.63 18.75 -11.03
CA PRO A 116 -15.39 17.92 -11.96
C PRO A 116 -14.56 16.81 -12.63
N ILE A 117 -13.36 17.15 -13.11
CA ILE A 117 -12.43 16.18 -13.72
C ILE A 117 -12.04 15.09 -12.71
N ALA A 118 -11.70 15.47 -11.48
CA ALA A 118 -11.35 14.53 -10.42
C ALA A 118 -12.53 13.63 -10.02
N TYR A 119 -13.76 14.17 -9.95
CA TYR A 119 -14.96 13.38 -9.63
C TYR A 119 -15.24 12.34 -10.72
N ASN A 120 -15.14 12.75 -11.98
CA ASN A 120 -15.28 11.84 -13.11
C ASN A 120 -14.19 10.75 -13.09
N ALA A 121 -12.92 11.13 -12.91
CA ALA A 121 -11.81 10.19 -12.82
C ALA A 121 -11.99 9.19 -11.66
N PHE A 122 -12.40 9.71 -10.50
CA PHE A 122 -12.65 8.90 -9.31
C PHE A 122 -13.79 7.89 -9.49
N ALA A 123 -14.87 8.28 -10.16
CA ALA A 123 -16.03 7.41 -10.37
C ALA A 123 -15.83 6.40 -11.50
N ASN A 124 -15.23 6.84 -12.61
CA ASN A 124 -15.29 6.14 -13.90
C ASN A 124 -13.93 5.62 -14.39
N SER A 125 -12.82 6.28 -14.05
CA SER A 125 -11.50 5.92 -14.59
C SER A 125 -10.69 5.01 -13.65
N LEU A 126 -10.78 5.24 -12.34
CA LEU A 126 -10.13 4.39 -11.33
C LEU A 126 -10.71 2.97 -11.34
N ARG A 127 -9.82 1.97 -11.38
CA ARG A 127 -10.16 0.55 -11.31
C ARG A 127 -9.39 -0.14 -10.19
N ARG A 128 -9.83 -1.34 -9.83
CA ARG A 128 -9.12 -2.20 -8.88
C ARG A 128 -7.71 -2.49 -9.39
N GLY A 129 -6.75 -2.49 -8.48
CA GLY A 129 -5.32 -2.66 -8.77
C GLY A 129 -4.58 -1.37 -9.14
N ASP A 130 -5.27 -0.26 -9.38
CA ASP A 130 -4.61 1.03 -9.60
C ASP A 130 -3.88 1.49 -8.34
N VAL A 131 -2.72 2.11 -8.54
CA VAL A 131 -1.90 2.67 -7.46
C VAL A 131 -2.20 4.16 -7.33
N ILE A 132 -2.50 4.60 -6.11
CA ILE A 132 -2.73 6.00 -5.75
C ILE A 132 -1.54 6.49 -4.93
N ILE A 133 -0.90 7.57 -5.37
CA ILE A 133 0.08 8.33 -4.60
C ILE A 133 -0.66 9.50 -3.97
N ALA A 134 -0.78 9.48 -2.64
CA ALA A 134 -1.47 10.50 -1.87
C ALA A 134 -0.50 11.64 -1.54
N CYS A 135 -0.82 12.83 -2.01
CA CYS A 135 -0.07 14.06 -1.75
C CYS A 135 -0.83 14.95 -0.77
N ALA A 136 -0.12 15.47 0.22
CA ALA A 136 -0.63 16.53 1.09
C ALA A 136 -0.77 17.87 0.35
N SER A 137 -1.32 18.88 1.01
CA SER A 137 -1.61 20.17 0.37
C SER A 137 -0.37 20.97 -0.05
N ASN A 138 0.78 20.68 0.55
CA ASN A 138 2.11 21.18 0.17
C ASN A 138 2.76 20.33 -0.95
N SER A 139 2.00 19.42 -1.58
CA SER A 139 2.45 18.51 -2.64
C SER A 139 3.53 17.49 -2.24
N THR A 140 3.75 17.27 -0.93
CA THR A 140 4.60 16.18 -0.43
C THR A 140 3.83 14.87 -0.42
N ILE A 141 4.51 13.76 -0.66
CA ILE A 141 3.88 12.43 -0.58
C ILE A 141 3.76 12.04 0.89
N VAL A 142 2.59 11.53 1.26
CA VAL A 142 2.29 11.07 2.63
C VAL A 142 1.98 9.58 2.72
N ALA A 143 1.54 9.00 1.60
CA ALA A 143 1.26 7.59 1.47
C ALA A 143 1.12 7.23 0.00
N TRP A 144 1.16 5.94 -0.25
CA TRP A 144 0.65 5.36 -1.48
C TRP A 144 -0.31 4.22 -1.13
N GLY A 145 -1.14 3.79 -2.06
CA GLY A 145 -2.07 2.71 -1.81
C GLY A 145 -2.64 2.09 -3.06
N ILE A 146 -3.27 0.92 -2.90
CA ILE A 146 -3.79 0.13 -4.01
C ILE A 146 -5.30 0.07 -3.92
N VAL A 147 -5.98 0.46 -4.99
CA VAL A 147 -7.44 0.42 -5.05
C VAL A 147 -7.92 -1.04 -5.01
N LYS A 148 -8.73 -1.38 -4.00
CA LYS A 148 -9.29 -2.73 -3.81
C LYS A 148 -10.75 -2.84 -4.26
N SER A 149 -11.46 -1.72 -4.38
CA SER A 149 -12.88 -1.74 -4.74
C SER A 149 -13.23 -0.80 -5.89
N ASP A 150 -14.43 -1.04 -6.41
CA ASP A 150 -15.11 -0.06 -7.26
C ASP A 150 -15.59 1.14 -6.43
N TYR A 151 -16.12 2.14 -7.14
CA TYR A 151 -16.68 3.34 -6.55
C TYR A 151 -17.96 3.05 -5.75
N PHE A 152 -18.01 3.55 -4.52
CA PHE A 152 -19.18 3.50 -3.65
C PHE A 152 -19.74 4.89 -3.35
N TYR A 153 -21.06 4.93 -3.16
CA TYR A 153 -21.76 6.09 -2.64
C TYR A 153 -22.69 5.69 -1.50
N ARG A 154 -22.49 6.31 -0.34
CA ARG A 154 -23.32 6.10 0.84
C ARG A 154 -23.93 7.44 1.29
N PRO A 155 -25.18 7.76 0.87
CA PRO A 155 -25.80 9.05 1.15
C PRO A 155 -26.06 9.28 2.64
N THR A 156 -26.20 8.20 3.43
CA THR A 156 -26.46 8.25 4.87
C THR A 156 -25.25 8.71 5.70
N ARG A 157 -24.03 8.71 5.15
CA ARG A 157 -22.85 9.23 5.85
C ARG A 157 -22.88 10.76 5.88
N LYS A 158 -22.53 11.35 7.04
CA LYS A 158 -22.36 12.82 7.17
C LYS A 158 -21.18 13.33 6.32
N ALA A 159 -20.08 12.58 6.29
CA ALA A 159 -18.87 12.87 5.50
C ALA A 159 -18.37 11.59 4.82
N GLY A 160 -17.55 11.72 3.77
CA GLY A 160 -17.02 10.55 3.06
C GLY A 160 -18.10 9.75 2.34
N LYS A 161 -19.10 10.44 1.75
CA LYS A 161 -20.19 9.82 1.02
C LYS A 161 -19.69 9.08 -0.22
N HIS A 162 -18.69 9.64 -0.89
CA HIS A 162 -18.03 9.06 -2.06
C HIS A 162 -16.72 8.44 -1.62
N TYR A 163 -16.58 7.12 -1.76
CA TYR A 163 -15.38 6.43 -1.30
C TYR A 163 -15.05 5.21 -2.15
N ARG A 164 -13.79 4.79 -2.03
CA ARG A 164 -13.25 3.52 -2.54
C ARG A 164 -12.39 2.91 -1.46
N ASN A 165 -12.36 1.59 -1.38
CA ASN A 165 -11.46 0.88 -0.48
C ASN A 165 -10.07 0.87 -1.11
N VAL A 166 -9.07 1.25 -0.32
CA VAL A 166 -7.67 1.33 -0.71
C VAL A 166 -6.84 0.74 0.41
N THR A 167 -5.93 -0.17 0.06
CA THR A 167 -4.90 -0.60 1.01
C THR A 167 -3.82 0.47 1.03
N TRP A 168 -3.76 1.23 2.12
CA TRP A 168 -2.78 2.30 2.26
C TRP A 168 -1.48 1.81 2.88
N ILE A 169 -0.38 2.41 2.42
CA ILE A 169 0.96 2.24 2.94
C ILE A 169 1.51 3.63 3.20
N LYS A 170 1.89 3.88 4.45
CA LYS A 170 2.41 5.19 4.86
C LYS A 170 3.75 5.43 4.19
N MET A 171 3.97 6.66 3.72
CA MET A 171 5.22 7.04 3.05
C MET A 171 5.39 8.55 3.12
N ASP A 172 6.11 9.02 4.14
CA ASP A 172 6.45 10.44 4.28
C ASP A 172 7.68 10.77 3.42
N MET A 173 7.47 11.46 2.30
CA MET A 173 8.55 11.95 1.43
C MET A 173 8.41 13.47 1.25
N PRO A 174 9.40 14.27 1.70
CA PRO A 174 9.27 15.74 1.76
C PRO A 174 9.46 16.45 0.41
N PHE A 175 9.69 15.72 -0.69
CA PHE A 175 9.83 16.33 -2.01
C PHE A 175 8.47 16.59 -2.68
N ILE A 176 8.41 17.64 -3.49
CA ILE A 176 7.28 17.92 -4.37
C ILE A 176 7.35 16.94 -5.53
N PHE A 177 6.38 16.04 -5.61
CA PHE A 177 6.33 15.04 -6.68
C PHE A 177 5.86 15.63 -8.02
N THR A 178 5.12 16.74 -7.98
CA THR A 178 4.48 17.31 -9.17
C THR A 178 3.91 18.72 -8.92
N ASP A 179 4.00 19.58 -9.93
CA ASP A 179 3.44 20.94 -9.99
C ASP A 179 2.04 21.01 -10.64
N LYS A 180 1.56 19.92 -11.26
CA LYS A 180 0.27 19.85 -11.97
C LYS A 180 -0.90 20.29 -11.06
N PRO A 181 -1.77 21.22 -11.49
CA PRO A 181 -2.84 21.77 -10.63
C PRO A 181 -4.04 20.82 -10.42
N GLN A 182 -4.09 19.69 -11.12
CA GLN A 182 -5.20 18.75 -11.04
C GLN A 182 -5.21 17.99 -9.70
N ILE A 183 -6.42 17.75 -9.17
CA ILE A 183 -6.63 17.09 -7.87
C ILE A 183 -6.42 15.58 -7.96
N LEU A 184 -6.86 14.97 -9.07
CA LEU A 184 -6.72 13.55 -9.32
C LEU A 184 -6.45 13.35 -10.80
N TYR A 185 -5.33 12.71 -11.13
CA TYR A 185 -4.96 12.43 -12.51
C TYR A 185 -4.01 11.23 -12.59
N MET A 186 -4.00 10.61 -13.76
CA MET A 186 -3.14 9.46 -14.07
C MET A 186 -1.78 9.97 -14.55
N LEU A 187 -0.72 9.31 -14.11
CA LEU A 187 0.63 9.50 -14.65
C LEU A 187 0.75 8.81 -16.02
N GLN A 188 1.54 9.41 -16.91
CA GLN A 188 1.85 8.79 -18.19
C GLN A 188 2.82 7.63 -17.98
N LYS A 189 2.79 6.64 -18.88
CA LYS A 189 3.58 5.40 -18.70
C LYS A 189 5.08 5.69 -18.61
N GLU A 190 5.53 6.69 -19.36
CA GLU A 190 6.91 7.18 -19.42
C GLU A 190 7.36 7.77 -18.07
N GLU A 191 6.44 8.42 -17.34
CA GLU A 191 6.68 9.00 -16.01
C GLU A 191 6.66 7.93 -14.89
N THR A 192 6.30 6.68 -15.19
CA THR A 192 6.11 5.61 -14.18
C THR A 192 7.24 4.58 -14.14
N HIS A 193 8.31 4.81 -14.91
CA HIS A 193 9.48 3.93 -14.92
C HIS A 193 10.09 3.81 -13.51
N LEU A 194 10.28 2.58 -13.03
CA LEU A 194 10.79 2.22 -11.68
C LEU A 194 9.93 2.70 -10.50
N LEU A 195 8.74 3.26 -10.73
CA LEU A 195 7.88 3.77 -9.66
C LEU A 195 7.38 2.63 -8.76
N LYS A 196 7.12 1.45 -9.34
CA LYS A 196 6.77 0.21 -8.61
C LYS A 196 7.82 -0.11 -7.55
N GLU A 197 9.06 -0.28 -8.00
CA GLU A 197 10.21 -0.67 -7.19
C GLU A 197 10.54 0.39 -6.15
N THR A 198 10.45 1.67 -6.52
CA THR A 198 10.71 2.79 -5.61
C THR A 198 9.69 2.84 -4.46
N LEU A 199 8.39 2.66 -4.75
CA LEU A 199 7.35 2.67 -3.71
C LEU A 199 7.48 1.47 -2.77
N VAL A 200 7.73 0.29 -3.34
CA VAL A 200 7.86 -0.95 -2.56
C VAL A 200 9.12 -0.93 -1.70
N SER A 201 10.29 -0.62 -2.27
CA SER A 201 11.55 -0.51 -1.50
C SER A 201 11.46 0.47 -0.34
N LYS A 202 10.82 1.63 -0.54
CA LYS A 202 10.62 2.65 0.52
C LYS A 202 9.70 2.20 1.64
N THR A 203 8.75 1.31 1.34
CA THR A 203 7.87 0.70 2.35
C THR A 203 8.70 -0.13 3.34
N TYR A 204 9.65 -0.91 2.84
CA TYR A 204 10.50 -1.75 3.68
C TYR A 204 11.59 -0.95 4.42
N GLN A 205 12.10 0.13 3.84
CA GLN A 205 13.01 1.05 4.54
C GLN A 205 12.36 1.75 5.75
N GLN A 206 11.03 1.92 5.76
CA GLN A 206 10.31 2.42 6.94
C GLN A 206 9.97 1.30 7.94
N LEU A 207 9.92 0.05 7.47
CA LEU A 207 9.71 -1.16 8.27
C LEU A 207 11.03 -1.79 8.71
N THR A 208 12.04 -0.99 9.10
CA THR A 208 13.36 -1.46 9.59
C THR A 208 13.32 -2.42 10.80
N ASN A 209 12.18 -3.02 11.12
CA ASN A 209 12.05 -4.10 12.08
C ASN A 209 11.02 -5.19 11.75
N VAL A 210 10.49 -5.31 10.52
CA VAL A 210 9.50 -6.38 10.25
C VAL A 210 9.69 -7.02 8.88
N TYR A 211 10.77 -7.81 8.75
CA TYR A 211 10.66 -9.03 7.96
C TYR A 211 9.92 -10.09 8.82
N PRO A 212 9.11 -10.98 8.22
CA PRO A 212 8.45 -12.06 8.96
C PRO A 212 9.44 -13.04 9.61
N PHE A 213 10.68 -13.05 9.12
CA PHE A 213 11.85 -13.67 9.74
C PHE A 213 12.95 -12.62 9.78
N GLY A 214 13.34 -12.18 10.98
CA GLY A 214 14.24 -11.05 11.17
C GLY A 214 15.64 -11.31 10.63
N PHE A 215 15.92 -10.83 9.41
CA PHE A 215 17.29 -10.59 8.99
C PHE A 215 17.70 -9.21 9.51
N VAL A 216 18.46 -9.21 10.60
CA VAL A 216 19.04 -8.01 11.20
C VAL A 216 20.11 -7.47 10.26
N ASP A 217 20.00 -6.20 9.90
CA ASP A 217 20.99 -5.47 9.12
C ASP A 217 22.36 -5.56 9.80
N LYS A 218 23.40 -5.81 8.99
CA LYS A 218 24.78 -6.11 9.39
C LYS A 218 25.30 -5.13 10.46
N GLY A 219 25.34 -5.59 11.71
CA GLY A 219 25.89 -4.85 12.84
C GLY A 219 26.13 -5.65 14.12
N TYR A 220 25.61 -6.87 14.22
CA TYR A 220 25.95 -7.82 15.28
C TYR A 220 26.56 -9.07 14.68
N GLU A 221 27.88 -9.24 14.83
CA GLU A 221 28.48 -10.57 14.78
C GLU A 221 27.91 -11.37 15.96
N MET A 222 26.84 -12.12 15.74
CA MET A 222 26.55 -13.25 16.63
C MET A 222 27.65 -14.28 16.40
N LYS A 223 28.65 -14.28 17.28
CA LYS A 223 29.62 -15.38 17.38
C LYS A 223 28.88 -16.61 17.84
N ILE A 224 28.42 -17.42 16.89
CA ILE A 224 27.99 -18.78 17.14
C ILE A 224 29.24 -19.54 17.62
N PRO A 225 29.27 -20.07 18.86
CA PRO A 225 30.40 -20.86 19.30
C PRO A 225 30.36 -22.19 18.57
N PHE A 226 31.11 -22.31 17.46
CA PHE A 226 31.45 -23.60 16.90
C PHE A 226 32.50 -24.24 17.83
N GLU A 227 32.06 -25.08 18.77
CA GLU A 227 32.98 -26.08 19.31
C GLU A 227 33.31 -27.05 18.18
N SER A 228 34.47 -26.83 17.57
CA SER A 228 35.07 -27.80 16.67
C SER A 228 35.24 -29.12 17.42
N ARG A 229 34.34 -30.09 17.19
CA ARG A 229 34.57 -31.47 17.61
C ARG A 229 35.80 -31.97 16.86
N LYS A 230 36.96 -31.92 17.54
CA LYS A 230 38.15 -32.64 17.11
C LYS A 230 37.75 -34.11 16.94
N LYS A 231 37.97 -34.65 15.74
CA LYS A 231 37.90 -36.09 15.48
C LYS A 231 38.74 -36.80 16.55
N ALA A 232 38.08 -37.55 17.43
CA ALA A 232 38.78 -38.54 18.23
C ALA A 232 39.21 -39.65 17.26
N ARG A 233 40.50 -39.66 16.93
CA ARG A 233 41.17 -40.86 16.46
C ARG A 233 41.50 -41.70 17.69
N VAL A 234 40.78 -42.80 17.88
CA VAL A 234 41.33 -44.11 18.26
C VAL A 234 40.46 -45.16 17.59
#